data_AF-A0A8X6NSA4-F1
#
_entry.id   AF-A0A8X6NSA4-F1
#
_cell.length_a   1.000
_cell.length_b   1.000
_cell.length_c   1.000
_cell.angle_alpha   90.00
_cell.angle_beta   90.00
_cell.angle_gamma   90.00
#
_symmetry.space_group_name_H-M   'P 1'
#
loop_
_entity.id
_entity.type
_entity.pdbx_description
1 polymer ?
#
loop_
_entity_poly.entity_id
_entity_poly.type
_entity_poly.pdbx_seq_one_letter_code
_entity_poly.pdbx_strand_id
1 'polypeptide(L)'
;EASKFAYSTVAFLRVDTGSAVHIQLVQSKVRIAPCGKKETTIASRNVRVVAWILRFIHNISNVNKLRGNLVYEEFKKAENLVFKSMQLRSFQDEKFLAKMQAFKDEEGLLRIRTKLVDSDEKEDFKFPVLLPANDVVVKLIREEHKKAMHAGSYILLARLRENFWIIKAKKLVKQVLNECVTCKRYKAKHVEVPFAPLPRERVTQTKIFEVTGIDYAGPLYLKS
;
A
#
# COMPACT_ATOMS: atom_id res chain seq x y z
N GLU A 1 4.57 16.94 -11.78
CA GLU A 1 4.70 15.85 -12.77
C GLU A 1 3.40 15.08 -13.06
N ALA A 2 2.23 15.72 -13.05
CA ALA A 2 0.95 15.05 -13.36
C ALA A 2 0.65 14.94 -14.87
N SER A 3 1.53 15.48 -15.73
CA SER A 3 1.34 15.59 -17.18
C SER A 3 1.89 14.43 -17.99
N LYS A 4 2.58 13.45 -17.38
CA LYS A 4 3.25 12.38 -18.13
C LYS A 4 2.31 11.27 -18.65
N PHE A 5 1.10 11.14 -18.10
CA PHE A 5 0.12 10.13 -18.54
C PHE A 5 -1.30 10.70 -18.53
N ALA A 6 -1.70 11.30 -19.65
CA ALA A 6 -3.10 11.64 -19.93
C ALA A 6 -3.60 10.71 -21.05
N TYR A 7 -4.83 10.21 -20.91
CA TYR A 7 -5.49 9.48 -21.98
C TYR A 7 -6.52 10.41 -22.61
N SER A 8 -6.37 10.64 -23.91
CA SER A 8 -7.34 11.40 -24.70
C SER A 8 -8.14 10.44 -25.57
N THR A 9 -9.44 10.66 -25.64
CA THR A 9 -10.32 10.02 -26.61
C THR A 9 -10.87 11.11 -27.50
N VAL A 10 -10.66 10.97 -28.80
CA VAL A 10 -11.06 11.95 -29.80
C VAL A 10 -11.91 11.22 -30.83
N ALA A 11 -13.16 11.64 -30.97
CA ALA A 11 -14.10 11.11 -31.93
C ALA A 11 -14.19 12.08 -33.11
N PHE A 12 -13.74 11.60 -34.27
CA PHE A 12 -13.89 12.30 -35.54
C PHE A 12 -14.99 11.64 -36.36
N LEU A 13 -15.86 12.45 -36.95
CA LEU A 13 -16.84 12.01 -37.93
C LEU A 13 -16.28 12.35 -39.31
N ARG A 14 -16.10 11.32 -40.13
CA ARG A 14 -15.77 11.48 -41.54
C ARG A 14 -17.08 11.46 -42.32
N VAL A 15 -17.38 12.55 -43.02
CA VAL A 15 -18.54 12.67 -43.90
C VAL A 15 -18.03 12.77 -45.33
N ASP A 16 -18.42 11.81 -46.17
CA ASP A 16 -18.08 11.80 -47.58
C ASP A 16 -19.30 12.27 -48.38
N THR A 17 -19.10 13.31 -49.19
CA THR A 17 -20.16 13.90 -50.03
C THR A 17 -19.99 13.52 -51.51
N GLY A 18 -19.06 12.62 -51.83
CA GLY A 18 -18.77 12.15 -53.19
C GLY A 18 -17.86 13.10 -53.99
N SER A 19 -17.92 14.41 -53.76
CA SER A 19 -17.00 15.41 -54.34
C SER A 19 -15.89 15.84 -53.38
N ALA A 20 -16.13 15.73 -52.07
CA ALA A 20 -15.15 16.03 -51.03
C ALA A 20 -15.40 15.21 -49.76
N VAL A 21 -14.31 14.94 -49.05
CA VAL A 21 -14.31 14.28 -47.74
C VAL A 21 -14.06 15.33 -46.67
N HIS A 22 -15.00 15.48 -45.74
CA HIS A 22 -14.87 16.38 -44.60
C HIS A 22 -14.70 15.58 -43.31
N ILE A 23 -13.69 15.94 -42.51
CA ILE A 23 -13.44 15.36 -41.19
C ILE A 23 -13.79 16.42 -40.15
N GLN A 24 -14.84 16.17 -39.37
CA GLN A 24 -15.23 17.03 -38.26
C GLN A 24 -14.92 16.36 -36.94
N LEU A 25 -14.25 17.11 -36.05
CA LEU A 25 -14.12 16.73 -34.66
C LEU A 25 -15.48 16.87 -33.97
N VAL A 26 -16.08 15.75 -33.57
CA VAL A 26 -17.39 15.76 -32.87
C VAL A 26 -17.17 15.99 -31.39
N GLN A 27 -16.22 15.28 -30.79
CA GLN A 27 -15.95 15.40 -29.37
C GLN A 27 -14.53 14.97 -29.05
N SER A 28 -13.86 15.76 -28.22
CA SER A 28 -12.64 15.34 -27.54
C SER A 28 -12.89 15.33 -26.04
N LYS A 29 -12.46 14.27 -25.38
CA LYS A 29 -12.39 14.21 -23.92
C LYS A 29 -11.00 13.79 -23.53
N VAL A 30 -10.34 14.66 -22.79
CA VAL A 30 -9.05 14.35 -22.16
C VAL A 30 -9.33 14.07 -20.70
N ARG A 31 -8.85 12.92 -20.21
CA ARG A 31 -8.77 12.68 -18.76
C ARG A 31 -7.31 12.59 -18.38
N ILE A 32 -6.91 13.47 -17.47
CA ILE A 32 -5.66 13.37 -16.75
C ILE A 32 -5.79 12.14 -15.84
N ALA A 33 -4.83 11.20 -15.88
CA ALA A 33 -4.83 10.09 -14.93
C ALA A 33 -4.94 10.68 -13.51
N PRO A 34 -5.84 10.17 -12.65
CA PRO A 34 -6.02 10.73 -11.32
C PRO A 34 -4.65 10.75 -10.63
N CYS A 35 -4.10 11.94 -10.45
CA CYS A 35 -2.85 12.14 -9.74
C CYS A 35 -3.09 11.51 -8.38
N GLY A 36 -2.38 10.40 -8.11
CA GLY A 36 -2.59 9.61 -6.90
C GLY A 36 -2.70 10.58 -5.74
N LYS A 37 -3.85 10.57 -5.04
CA LYS A 37 -3.98 11.30 -3.78
C LYS A 37 -2.70 10.97 -3.01
N LYS A 38 -1.92 11.98 -2.59
CA LYS A 38 -0.77 11.75 -1.69
C LYS A 38 -1.30 10.81 -0.63
N GLU A 39 -0.86 9.56 -0.64
CA GLU A 39 -1.50 8.50 0.14
C GLU A 39 -1.28 8.84 1.61
N THR A 40 -2.19 9.60 2.19
CA THR A 40 -2.32 9.73 3.63
C THR A 40 -3.01 8.44 4.04
N THR A 41 -2.18 7.45 4.30
CA THR A 41 -2.51 6.12 4.79
C THR A 41 -3.33 6.17 6.09
N ILE A 42 -3.88 5.05 6.55
CA ILE A 42 -4.84 5.03 7.66
C ILE A 42 -4.18 5.33 9.01
N ALA A 43 -2.94 4.88 9.24
CA ALA A 43 -2.13 5.23 10.40
C ALA A 43 -1.72 6.71 10.35
N SER A 44 -1.29 7.23 9.20
CA SER A 44 -1.05 8.67 9.06
C SER A 44 -2.33 9.50 9.21
N ARG A 45 -3.49 8.97 8.84
CA ARG A 45 -4.80 9.60 9.07
C ARG A 45 -5.16 9.62 10.55
N ASN A 46 -4.99 8.49 11.26
CA ASN A 46 -5.29 8.42 12.69
C ASN A 46 -4.35 9.33 13.50
N VAL A 47 -3.05 9.32 13.19
CA VAL A 47 -2.08 10.24 13.80
C VAL A 47 -2.45 11.69 13.49
N ARG A 48 -2.85 11.99 12.25
CA ARG A 48 -3.31 13.35 11.88
C ARG A 48 -4.54 13.79 12.65
N VAL A 49 -5.53 12.91 12.84
CA VAL A 49 -6.73 13.21 13.63
C VAL A 49 -6.33 13.48 15.08
N VAL A 50 -5.50 12.63 15.68
CA VAL A 50 -4.98 12.84 17.04
C VAL A 50 -4.19 14.15 17.13
N ALA A 51 -3.38 14.50 16.13
CA ALA A 51 -2.65 15.76 16.09
C ALA A 51 -3.59 16.97 16.07
N TRP A 52 -4.67 16.93 15.29
CA TRP A 52 -5.69 17.97 15.31
C TRP A 52 -6.42 18.07 16.65
N ILE A 53 -6.75 16.94 17.28
CA ILE A 53 -7.36 16.91 18.62
C ILE A 53 -6.41 17.55 19.64
N LEU A 54 -5.12 17.20 19.61
CA LEU A 54 -4.11 17.78 20.50
C LEU A 54 -3.95 19.29 20.29
N ARG A 55 -3.92 19.75 19.03
CA ARG A 55 -3.88 21.18 18.72
C ARG A 55 -5.14 21.90 19.20
N PHE A 56 -6.31 21.28 19.05
CA PHE A 56 -7.57 21.84 19.53
C PHE A 56 -7.55 22.02 21.05
N ILE A 57 -7.12 20.99 21.79
CA ILE A 57 -6.93 21.07 23.25
C ILE A 57 -5.93 22.18 23.61
N HIS A 58 -4.79 22.25 22.91
CA HIS A 58 -3.80 23.29 23.12
C HIS A 58 -4.37 24.71 22.91
N ASN A 59 -5.17 24.91 21.85
CA ASN A 59 -5.76 26.21 21.51
C ASN A 59 -6.89 26.65 22.45
N ILE A 60 -7.52 25.72 23.16
CA ILE A 60 -8.48 26.05 24.22
C ILE A 60 -7.75 26.48 25.49
N SER A 61 -6.65 25.80 25.83
CA SER A 61 -5.93 26.04 27.08
C SER A 61 -4.90 27.17 27.02
N ASN A 62 -4.52 27.65 25.83
CA ASN A 62 -3.44 28.63 25.66
C ASN A 62 -3.90 29.89 24.91
N VAL A 63 -3.33 31.03 25.30
CA VAL A 63 -3.55 32.33 24.64
C VAL A 63 -2.94 32.34 23.23
N ASN A 64 -1.75 31.74 23.08
CA ASN A 64 -1.06 31.63 21.80
C ASN A 64 -1.63 30.47 20.97
N LYS A 65 -2.55 30.79 20.06
CA LYS A 65 -3.24 29.80 19.23
C LYS A 65 -2.41 29.40 18.02
N LEU A 66 -2.23 28.09 17.84
CA LEU A 66 -1.62 27.50 16.66
C LEU A 66 -2.62 27.48 15.50
N ARG A 67 -2.22 27.99 14.34
CA ARG A 67 -3.04 28.06 13.11
C ARG A 67 -2.26 27.52 11.91
N GLY A 68 -2.98 27.22 10.83
CA GLY A 68 -2.38 26.74 9.57
C GLY A 68 -2.19 25.22 9.54
N ASN A 69 -1.24 24.75 8.74
CA ASN A 69 -0.99 23.32 8.58
C ASN A 69 -0.35 22.70 9.84
N LEU A 70 -0.52 21.38 10.03
CA LEU A 70 0.14 20.64 11.11
C LEU A 70 1.65 20.59 10.87
N VAL A 71 2.41 20.82 11.93
CA VAL A 71 3.88 20.79 11.94
C VAL A 71 4.36 19.39 12.37
N TYR A 72 5.58 19.04 12.01
CA TYR A 72 6.20 17.75 12.35
C TYR A 72 6.12 17.42 13.85
N GLU A 73 6.38 18.38 14.74
CA GLU A 73 6.33 18.16 16.19
C GLU A 73 4.95 17.70 16.68
N GLU A 74 3.88 18.17 16.05
CA GLU A 74 2.52 17.77 16.40
C GLU A 74 2.20 16.37 15.91
N PHE A 75 2.75 15.98 14.75
CA PHE A 75 2.68 14.61 14.28
C PHE A 75 3.45 13.67 15.22
N LYS A 76 4.67 14.04 15.62
CA LYS A 76 5.49 13.26 16.56
C LYS A 76 4.78 13.07 17.89
N LYS A 77 4.24 14.15 18.48
CA LYS A 77 3.45 14.09 19.72
C LYS A 77 2.22 13.19 19.59
N ALA A 78 1.48 13.32 18.49
CA ALA A 78 0.30 12.48 18.24
C ALA A 78 0.66 11.00 18.07
N GLU A 79 1.75 10.71 17.36
CA GLU A 79 2.25 9.35 17.15
C GLU A 79 2.67 8.71 18.49
N ASN A 80 3.44 9.43 19.30
CA ASN A 80 3.88 8.94 20.60
C ASN A 80 2.70 8.72 21.56
N LEU A 81 1.68 9.58 21.53
CA LEU A 81 0.45 9.37 22.30
C LEU A 81 -0.29 8.10 21.86
N VAL A 82 -0.40 7.87 20.55
CA VAL A 82 -1.01 6.66 20.00
C VAL A 82 -0.26 5.41 20.46
N PHE A 83 1.07 5.40 20.38
CA PHE A 83 1.88 4.28 20.86
C PHE A 83 1.76 4.07 22.38
N LYS A 84 1.84 5.14 23.16
CA LYS A 84 1.67 5.10 24.61
C LYS A 84 0.31 4.51 25.01
N SER A 85 -0.76 4.89 24.31
CA SER A 85 -2.09 4.33 24.55
C SER A 85 -2.17 2.82 24.30
N MET A 86 -1.45 2.30 23.30
CA MET A 86 -1.39 0.87 23.02
C MET A 86 -0.56 0.13 24.06
N GLN A 87 0.56 0.73 24.47
CA GLN A 87 1.45 0.17 25.48
C GLN A 87 0.75 0.03 26.83
N LEU A 88 0.06 1.07 27.29
CA LEU A 88 -0.71 1.06 28.55
C LEU A 88 -1.77 -0.04 28.61
N ARG A 89 -2.39 -0.36 27.46
CA ARG A 89 -3.41 -1.42 27.38
C ARG A 89 -2.81 -2.83 27.33
N SER A 90 -1.59 -2.98 26.83
CA SER A 90 -1.04 -4.30 26.47
C SER A 90 0.10 -4.77 27.38
N PHE A 91 0.79 -3.85 28.04
CA PHE A 91 2.00 -4.12 28.82
C PHE A 91 1.83 -3.70 30.28
N GLN A 92 1.02 -4.45 31.01
CA GLN A 92 0.83 -4.27 32.47
C GLN A 92 1.72 -5.20 33.29
N ASP A 93 2.23 -6.29 32.70
CA ASP A 93 3.06 -7.27 33.39
C ASP A 93 4.53 -6.81 33.45
N GLU A 94 4.96 -6.40 34.65
CA GLU A 94 6.33 -5.96 34.92
C GLU A 94 7.36 -7.08 34.71
N LYS A 95 6.99 -8.35 34.96
CA LYS A 95 7.91 -9.49 34.76
C LYS A 95 8.24 -9.67 33.27
N PHE A 96 7.23 -9.50 32.41
CA PHE A 96 7.41 -9.53 30.97
C PHE A 96 8.31 -8.38 30.49
N LEU A 97 8.12 -7.17 31.02
CA LEU A 97 8.93 -6.00 30.68
C LEU A 97 10.39 -6.16 31.13
N ALA A 98 10.62 -6.67 32.33
CA ALA A 98 11.96 -6.95 32.84
C ALA A 98 12.69 -7.98 31.96
N LYS A 99 12.00 -9.07 31.56
CA LYS A 99 12.56 -10.08 30.66
C LYS A 99 12.96 -9.50 29.29
N MET A 100 12.23 -8.51 28.80
CA MET A 100 12.50 -7.84 27.52
C MET A 100 13.53 -6.71 27.63
N GLN A 101 14.07 -6.41 28.82
CA GLN A 101 14.92 -5.25 29.07
C GLN A 101 14.26 -3.94 28.61
N ALA A 102 12.95 -3.84 28.81
CA ALA A 102 12.17 -2.67 28.44
C ALA A 102 12.32 -1.57 29.50
N PHE A 103 12.46 -0.32 29.05
CA PHE A 103 12.53 0.87 29.90
C PHE A 103 11.64 1.97 29.34
N LYS A 104 11.32 2.98 30.15
CA LYS A 104 10.57 4.16 29.71
C LYS A 104 11.53 5.26 29.30
N ASP A 105 11.29 5.89 28.15
CA ASP A 105 12.01 7.09 27.72
C ASP A 105 11.48 8.37 28.40
N GLU A 106 12.08 9.52 28.07
CA GLU A 106 11.71 10.84 28.58
C GLU A 106 10.25 11.22 28.25
N GLU A 107 9.70 10.68 27.16
CA GLU A 107 8.31 10.91 26.74
C GLU A 107 7.33 9.89 27.40
N GLY A 108 7.86 8.95 28.19
CA GLY A 108 7.13 7.91 28.90
C GLY A 108 6.67 6.76 28.01
N LEU A 109 7.37 6.53 26.90
CA LEU A 109 7.15 5.45 25.95
C LEU A 109 8.04 4.25 26.31
N LEU A 110 7.49 3.04 26.25
CA LEU A 110 8.28 1.83 26.47
C LEU A 110 9.18 1.54 25.25
N ARG A 111 10.48 1.47 25.50
CA ARG A 111 11.53 1.12 24.53
C ARG A 111 12.32 -0.09 25.01
N ILE A 112 12.96 -0.80 24.10
CA ILE A 112 13.80 -1.96 24.42
C ILE A 112 15.26 -1.59 24.26
N ARG A 113 16.09 -1.96 25.23
CA ARG A 113 17.54 -1.85 25.10
C ARG A 113 18.06 -2.96 24.18
N THR A 114 18.63 -2.59 23.04
CA THR A 114 19.30 -3.55 22.15
C THR A 114 20.75 -3.76 22.57
N LYS A 115 21.49 -4.65 21.88
CA LYS A 115 22.94 -4.80 22.06
C LYS A 115 23.75 -3.73 21.34
N LEU A 116 23.10 -2.85 20.57
CA LEU A 116 23.74 -1.85 19.72
C LEU A 116 23.82 -0.47 20.40
N VAL A 117 23.80 -0.43 21.74
CA VAL A 117 23.79 0.80 22.54
C VAL A 117 24.96 1.71 22.18
N ASP A 118 26.15 1.13 22.01
CA ASP A 118 27.40 1.87 21.76
C ASP A 118 27.67 2.09 20.26
N SER A 119 26.69 1.86 19.39
CA SER A 119 26.84 2.12 17.96
C SER A 119 26.50 3.57 17.61
N ASP A 120 27.08 4.06 16.50
CA ASP A 120 26.78 5.39 15.93
C ASP A 120 25.43 5.43 15.16
N GLU A 121 24.58 4.42 15.36
CA GLU A 121 23.27 4.32 14.75
C GLU A 121 22.26 5.28 15.40
N LYS A 122 21.13 5.48 14.71
CA LYS A 122 20.02 6.30 15.20
C LYS A 122 19.50 5.80 16.55
N GLU A 123 19.04 6.72 17.39
CA GLU A 123 18.49 6.34 18.71
C GLU A 123 17.31 5.36 18.60
N ASP A 124 16.41 5.55 17.64
CA ASP A 124 15.28 4.63 17.43
C ASP A 124 15.73 3.21 17.02
N PHE A 125 16.91 3.09 16.39
CA PHE A 125 17.51 1.80 16.04
C PHE A 125 18.13 1.12 17.27
N LYS A 126 18.77 1.91 18.13
CA LYS A 126 19.39 1.44 19.38
C LYS A 126 18.35 1.09 20.44
N PHE A 127 17.28 1.88 20.49
CA PHE A 127 16.21 1.81 21.49
C PHE A 127 14.84 1.78 20.81
N PRO A 128 14.50 0.71 20.07
CA PRO A 128 13.25 0.63 19.33
C PRO A 128 12.05 0.64 20.26
N VAL A 129 10.97 1.26 19.78
CA VAL A 129 9.70 1.37 20.51
C VAL A 129 9.03 0.00 20.61
N LEU A 130 8.69 -0.41 21.83
CA LEU A 130 8.01 -1.68 22.07
C LEU A 130 6.54 -1.58 21.69
N LEU A 131 6.11 -2.40 20.71
CA LEU A 131 4.74 -2.40 20.22
C LEU A 131 4.08 -3.78 20.39
N PRO A 132 2.80 -3.84 20.83
CA PRO A 132 2.07 -5.09 20.94
C PRO A 132 1.58 -5.58 19.57
N ALA A 133 1.13 -6.83 19.50
CA ALA A 133 0.41 -7.32 18.33
C ALA A 133 -1.04 -6.80 18.37
N ASN A 134 -1.31 -5.72 17.63
CA ASN A 134 -2.62 -5.06 17.58
C ASN A 134 -2.98 -4.66 16.13
N ASP A 135 -4.26 -4.45 15.85
CA ASP A 135 -4.78 -4.05 14.53
C ASP A 135 -4.21 -2.73 14.04
N VAL A 136 -3.90 -1.80 14.94
CA VAL A 136 -3.24 -0.54 14.57
C VAL A 136 -1.81 -0.80 14.07
N VAL A 137 -1.10 -1.74 14.69
CA VAL A 137 0.24 -2.15 14.28
C VAL A 137 0.17 -2.93 12.96
N VAL A 138 -0.85 -3.73 12.71
CA VAL A 138 -1.08 -4.37 11.40
C VAL A 138 -1.24 -3.32 10.30
N LYS A 139 -1.97 -2.23 10.56
CA LYS A 139 -2.09 -1.11 9.62
C LYS A 139 -0.74 -0.41 9.39
N LEU A 140 0.03 -0.16 10.44
CA LEU A 140 1.41 0.36 10.33
C LEU A 140 2.30 -0.53 9.45
N ILE A 141 2.29 -1.84 9.68
CA ILE A 141 3.06 -2.81 8.88
C ILE A 141 2.61 -2.79 7.42
N ARG A 142 1.30 -2.70 7.17
CA ARG A 142 0.74 -2.63 5.80
C ARG A 142 1.19 -1.37 5.07
N GLU A 143 1.38 -0.27 5.78
CA GLU A 143 1.87 0.98 5.21
C GLU A 143 3.34 0.89 4.89
N GLU A 144 4.15 0.36 5.81
CA GLU A 144 5.57 0.17 5.57
C GLU A 144 5.81 -0.83 4.42
N HIS A 145 4.97 -1.86 4.31
CA HIS A 145 4.98 -2.78 3.18
C HIS A 145 4.76 -2.08 1.83
N LYS A 146 3.82 -1.12 1.76
CA LYS A 146 3.58 -0.32 0.56
C LYS A 146 4.73 0.66 0.28
N LYS A 147 5.22 1.35 1.31
CA LYS A 147 6.39 2.27 1.21
C LYS A 147 7.66 1.55 0.76
N ALA A 148 7.82 0.28 1.15
CA ALA A 148 8.90 -0.59 0.73
C ALA A 148 8.64 -1.27 -0.63
N MET A 149 7.71 -0.76 -1.45
CA MET A 149 7.40 -1.26 -2.80
C MET A 149 7.09 -2.77 -2.81
N HIS A 150 6.24 -3.22 -1.88
CA HIS A 150 5.86 -4.62 -1.73
C HIS A 150 7.02 -5.58 -1.40
N ALA A 151 8.04 -5.07 -0.69
CA ALA A 151 9.18 -5.87 -0.25
C ALA A 151 8.76 -7.15 0.51
N GLY A 152 9.58 -8.19 0.35
CA GLY A 152 9.41 -9.47 1.01
C GLY A 152 9.54 -9.39 2.54
N SER A 153 9.22 -10.50 3.22
CA SER A 153 9.10 -10.51 4.69
C SER A 153 10.35 -10.11 5.44
N TYR A 154 11.54 -10.50 4.96
CA TYR A 154 12.80 -10.21 5.66
C TYR A 154 13.17 -8.74 5.59
N ILE A 155 13.06 -8.14 4.40
CA ILE A 155 13.34 -6.71 4.18
C ILE A 155 12.37 -5.86 5.00
N LEU A 156 11.08 -6.19 4.96
CA LEU A 156 10.07 -5.48 5.73
C LEU A 156 10.32 -5.61 7.25
N LEU A 157 10.70 -6.79 7.73
CA LEU A 157 11.04 -6.99 9.14
C LEU A 157 12.28 -6.18 9.54
N ALA A 158 13.29 -6.09 8.68
CA ALA A 158 14.50 -5.31 8.92
C ALA A 158 14.17 -3.82 9.04
N ARG A 159 13.41 -3.26 8.09
CA ARG A 159 12.94 -1.86 8.16
C ARG A 159 12.12 -1.57 9.40
N LEU A 160 11.22 -2.47 9.78
CA LEU A 160 10.42 -2.27 10.99
C LEU A 160 11.27 -2.26 12.26
N ARG A 161 12.32 -3.09 12.31
CA ARG A 161 13.25 -3.14 13.44
C ARG A 161 14.09 -1.88 13.59
N GLU A 162 14.17 -1.05 12.56
CA GLU A 162 14.90 0.21 12.67
C GLU A 162 14.25 1.20 13.64
N ASN A 163 12.95 1.06 13.90
CA ASN A 163 12.21 1.97 14.77
C ASN A 163 11.38 1.24 15.83
N PHE A 164 11.00 -0.03 15.59
CA PHE A 164 10.00 -0.74 16.37
C PHE A 164 10.41 -2.16 16.75
N TRP A 165 10.16 -2.52 18.01
CA TRP A 165 10.18 -3.88 18.49
C TRP A 165 8.76 -4.42 18.64
N ILE A 166 8.24 -5.03 17.58
CA ILE A 166 6.87 -5.52 17.53
C ILE A 166 6.80 -6.96 18.06
N ILE A 167 5.97 -7.20 19.06
CA ILE A 167 5.69 -8.55 19.56
C ILE A 167 5.05 -9.39 18.46
N LYS A 168 5.59 -10.59 18.21
CA LYS A 168 5.16 -11.50 17.13
C LYS A 168 5.25 -10.86 15.72
N ALA A 169 6.18 -9.91 15.50
CA ALA A 169 6.37 -9.20 14.23
C ALA A 169 6.33 -10.10 12.99
N LYS A 170 7.08 -11.20 13.00
CA LYS A 170 7.16 -12.13 11.85
C LYS A 170 5.80 -12.71 11.46
N LYS A 171 4.91 -12.98 12.43
CA LYS A 171 3.56 -13.48 12.17
C LYS A 171 2.70 -12.39 11.51
N LEU A 172 2.72 -11.18 12.05
CA LEU A 172 1.97 -10.04 11.53
C LEU A 172 2.44 -9.65 10.12
N VAL A 173 3.75 -9.63 9.88
CA VAL A 173 4.32 -9.37 8.55
C VAL A 173 3.86 -10.42 7.54
N LYS A 174 3.90 -11.71 7.89
CA LYS A 174 3.40 -12.77 7.01
C LYS A 174 1.90 -12.61 6.73
N GLN A 175 1.11 -12.26 7.75
CA GLN A 175 -0.32 -11.98 7.58
C GLN A 175 -0.54 -10.85 6.57
N VAL A 176 0.13 -9.71 6.73
CA VAL A 176 0.02 -8.56 5.81
C VAL A 176 0.41 -8.93 4.39
N LEU A 177 1.51 -9.67 4.20
CA LEU A 177 1.95 -10.14 2.88
C LEU A 177 0.94 -11.08 2.23
N ASN A 178 0.39 -12.01 3.01
CA ASN A 178 -0.61 -12.96 2.55
C ASN A 178 -1.96 -12.30 2.28
N GLU A 179 -2.28 -11.15 2.88
CA GLU A 179 -3.50 -10.39 2.59
C GLU A 179 -3.33 -9.43 1.41
N CYS A 180 -2.09 -9.06 1.07
CA CYS A 180 -1.82 -8.10 0.02
C CYS A 180 -2.17 -8.64 -1.38
N VAL A 181 -3.15 -8.02 -2.03
CA VAL A 181 -3.61 -8.40 -3.38
C VAL A 181 -2.48 -8.31 -4.41
N THR A 182 -1.66 -7.25 -4.35
CA THR A 182 -0.51 -7.08 -5.26
C THR A 182 0.45 -8.26 -5.12
N CYS A 183 0.90 -8.57 -3.90
CA CYS A 183 1.80 -9.70 -3.66
C CYS A 183 1.17 -11.05 -4.05
N LYS A 184 -0.14 -11.25 -3.81
CA LYS A 184 -0.85 -12.46 -4.26
C LYS A 184 -0.79 -12.63 -5.78
N ARG A 185 -1.01 -11.56 -6.53
CA ARG A 185 -0.96 -11.56 -8.00
C ARG A 185 0.44 -11.91 -8.51
N TYR A 186 1.48 -11.27 -7.96
CA TYR A 186 2.86 -11.57 -8.34
C TYR A 186 3.34 -12.97 -7.91
N LYS A 187 2.75 -13.53 -6.85
CA LYS A 187 3.04 -14.90 -6.38
C LYS A 187 2.21 -15.97 -7.10
N ALA A 188 1.17 -15.58 -7.84
CA ALA A 188 0.30 -16.54 -8.52
C ALA A 188 1.13 -17.38 -9.49
N LYS A 189 1.05 -18.70 -9.35
CA LYS A 189 1.65 -19.62 -10.31
C LYS A 189 0.79 -19.64 -11.56
N HIS A 190 1.42 -19.92 -12.71
CA HIS A 190 0.68 -20.27 -13.91
C HIS A 190 -0.22 -21.47 -13.61
N VAL A 191 -1.43 -21.43 -14.16
CA VAL A 191 -2.30 -22.60 -14.14
C VAL A 191 -1.60 -23.67 -14.97
N GLU A 192 -1.23 -24.79 -14.33
CA GLU A 192 -0.81 -25.98 -15.04
C GLU A 192 -2.06 -26.50 -15.76
N VAL A 193 -2.16 -26.20 -17.05
CA VAL A 193 -3.20 -26.75 -17.90
C VAL A 193 -2.77 -28.19 -18.19
N PRO A 194 -3.50 -29.22 -17.72
CA PRO A 194 -3.19 -30.58 -18.13
C PRO A 194 -3.27 -30.66 -19.64
N PHE A 195 -2.38 -31.43 -20.27
CA PHE A 195 -2.46 -31.68 -21.71
C PHE A 195 -3.83 -32.27 -22.03
N ALA A 196 -4.70 -31.45 -22.61
CA ALA A 196 -5.96 -31.93 -23.13
C ALA A 196 -5.65 -32.82 -24.34
N PRO A 197 -6.20 -34.04 -24.43
CA PRO A 197 -6.06 -34.86 -25.62
C PRO A 197 -6.60 -34.08 -26.82
N LEU A 198 -5.92 -34.20 -27.96
CA LEU A 198 -6.42 -33.62 -29.20
C LEU A 198 -7.79 -34.24 -29.53
N PRO A 199 -8.77 -33.44 -30.00
CA PRO A 199 -10.02 -33.96 -30.54
C PRO A 199 -9.75 -35.06 -31.56
N ARG A 200 -10.62 -36.08 -31.58
CA ARG A 200 -10.46 -37.26 -32.44
C ARG A 200 -10.31 -36.86 -33.91
N GLU A 201 -11.07 -35.84 -34.32
CA GLU A 201 -11.10 -35.27 -35.66
C GLU A 201 -9.75 -34.67 -36.10
N ARG A 202 -8.86 -34.31 -35.15
CA ARG A 202 -7.50 -33.83 -35.46
C ARG A 202 -6.45 -34.93 -35.58
N VAL A 203 -6.77 -36.17 -35.18
CA VAL A 203 -5.79 -37.28 -35.14
C VAL A 203 -6.20 -38.49 -35.98
N THR A 204 -7.46 -38.58 -36.39
CA THR A 204 -7.93 -39.61 -37.33
C THR A 204 -7.66 -39.23 -38.77
N GLN A 205 -7.33 -40.22 -39.61
CA GLN A 205 -7.30 -40.02 -41.05
C GLN A 205 -8.72 -39.76 -41.57
N THR A 206 -8.92 -38.65 -42.25
CA THR A 206 -10.20 -38.24 -42.84
C THR A 206 -10.02 -37.94 -44.32
N LYS A 207 -11.08 -38.07 -45.11
CA LYS A 207 -11.13 -37.67 -46.51
C LYS A 207 -11.11 -36.15 -46.63
N ILE A 208 -10.76 -35.66 -47.82
CA ILE A 208 -10.77 -34.24 -48.14
C ILE A 208 -12.20 -33.69 -47.90
N PHE A 209 -12.30 -32.57 -47.18
CA PHE A 209 -13.57 -31.91 -46.79
C PHE A 209 -14.49 -32.65 -45.80
N GLU A 210 -14.06 -33.78 -45.22
CA GLU A 210 -14.86 -34.53 -44.23
C GLU A 210 -14.96 -33.81 -42.88
N VAL A 211 -13.90 -33.11 -42.47
CA VAL A 211 -13.87 -32.28 -41.26
C VAL A 211 -13.51 -30.85 -41.65
N THR A 212 -14.41 -29.91 -41.37
CA THR A 212 -14.20 -28.48 -41.64
C THR A 212 -14.24 -27.68 -40.34
N GLY A 213 -13.18 -26.92 -40.06
CA GLY A 213 -13.15 -25.97 -38.95
C GLY A 213 -13.72 -24.63 -39.40
N ILE A 214 -14.72 -24.12 -38.68
CA ILE A 214 -15.29 -22.80 -38.91
C ILE A 214 -14.90 -21.94 -37.71
N ASP A 215 -14.29 -20.78 -37.97
CA ASP A 215 -14.02 -19.77 -36.95
C ASP A 215 -14.42 -18.39 -37.48
N TYR A 216 -14.86 -17.54 -36.58
CA TYR A 216 -15.21 -16.16 -36.92
C TYR A 216 -14.01 -15.26 -36.70
N ALA A 217 -13.58 -14.55 -37.74
CA ALA A 217 -12.66 -13.44 -37.56
C ALA A 217 -13.37 -12.30 -36.82
N GLY A 218 -12.68 -11.69 -35.85
CA GLY A 218 -13.16 -10.53 -35.09
C GLY A 218 -13.53 -9.33 -35.97
N PRO A 219 -14.10 -8.25 -35.38
CA PRO A 219 -14.86 -7.24 -36.11
C PRO A 219 -14.13 -6.71 -37.36
N LEU A 220 -14.67 -7.05 -38.53
CA LEU A 220 -14.20 -6.57 -39.82
C LEU A 220 -14.92 -5.26 -40.13
N TYR A 221 -14.16 -4.16 -40.12
CA TYR A 221 -14.67 -2.88 -40.60
C TYR A 221 -14.63 -2.87 -42.13
N LEU A 222 -15.80 -3.07 -42.76
CA LEU A 222 -15.95 -2.92 -44.20
C LEU A 222 -15.74 -1.44 -44.55
N LYS A 223 -14.73 -1.14 -45.37
CA LYS A 223 -14.67 0.14 -46.07
C LYS A 223 -15.68 0.08 -47.23
N SER A 224 -16.65 0.98 -47.20
CA SER A 224 -17.35 1.41 -48.42
C SER A 224 -16.45 2.33 -49.24
#